data_AF-A0A0R2KH34-F1
#
_entry.id   AF-A0A0R2KH34-F1
#
_cell.length_a   1.000
_cell.length_b   1.000
_cell.length_c   1.000
_cell.angle_alpha   90.00
_cell.angle_beta   90.00
_cell.angle_gamma   90.00
#
_symmetry.space_group_name_H-M   'P 1'
#
loop_
_entity.id
_entity.type
_entity.pdbx_description
1 polymer ?
#
loop_
_entity_poly.entity_id
_entity_poly.type
_entity_poly.pdbx_seq_one_letter_code
_entity_poly.pdbx_strand_id
1 'polypeptide(L)'
;MNLIEYYLKNITDKEYHYKFLKSITNISNKPNIGRNYYDVYDLDDAIAKFKDVCMPENEKDTSEEYKCLFYVLTYYLNKNYYKIKEFPLVLERPPETPFKFTYEQIRNELINLGKYDGNSVKWDDRRQFVYNLHFIRGNDYYLTEEIDVKFKKISNRSASFNNMTQDEKLMEMANLIENLLNVYGKYLKLDYSNISNDFLNTDIIKAYRKKLQCFRHSNEKTLIERNSYNNKQKEFLIKYGLSILDAIYYTLNKGDK
;
A
#
# COMPACT_ATOMS: atom_id res chain seq x y z
N MET A 1 1.08 -4.99 18.61
CA MET A 1 0.21 -6.16 18.39
C MET A 1 1.08 -7.37 18.17
N ASN A 2 0.77 -8.50 18.81
CA ASN A 2 1.51 -9.73 18.63
C ASN A 2 1.00 -10.53 17.42
N LEU A 3 1.90 -10.85 16.48
CA LEU A 3 1.53 -11.52 15.23
C LEU A 3 1.17 -13.00 15.40
N ILE A 4 1.75 -13.70 16.39
CA ILE A 4 1.38 -15.10 16.68
C ILE A 4 -0.05 -15.14 17.23
N GLU A 5 -0.36 -14.29 18.20
CA GLU A 5 -1.72 -14.21 18.77
C GLU A 5 -2.74 -13.83 17.69
N TYR A 6 -2.41 -12.85 16.85
CA TYR A 6 -3.22 -12.47 15.71
C TYR A 6 -3.44 -13.66 14.75
N TYR A 7 -2.38 -14.40 14.42
CA TYR A 7 -2.48 -15.58 13.56
C TYR A 7 -3.43 -16.62 14.15
N LEU A 8 -3.18 -17.07 15.39
CA LEU A 8 -3.93 -18.14 16.04
C LEU A 8 -5.41 -17.79 16.24
N LYS A 9 -5.72 -16.51 16.45
CA LYS A 9 -7.10 -16.03 16.60
C LYS A 9 -7.89 -16.00 15.29
N ASN A 10 -7.23 -15.81 14.15
CA ASN A 10 -7.90 -15.48 12.88
C ASN A 10 -7.81 -16.57 11.80
N ILE A 11 -6.88 -17.52 11.92
CA ILE A 11 -6.63 -18.52 10.87
C ILE A 11 -7.79 -19.53 10.76
N THR A 12 -8.15 -19.89 9.52
CA THR A 12 -9.16 -20.92 9.22
C THR A 12 -8.62 -22.02 8.31
N ASP A 13 -9.23 -23.20 8.33
CA ASP A 13 -8.85 -24.38 7.53
C ASP A 13 -8.96 -24.19 6.02
N LYS A 14 -9.71 -23.18 5.57
CA LYS A 14 -9.86 -22.80 4.16
C LYS A 14 -8.69 -21.98 3.61
N GLU A 15 -7.78 -21.50 4.47
CA GLU A 15 -6.70 -20.61 4.07
C GLU A 15 -5.40 -21.35 3.80
N TYR A 16 -4.63 -20.89 2.81
CA TYR A 16 -3.35 -21.50 2.45
C TYR A 16 -2.38 -21.55 3.64
N HIS A 17 -2.38 -20.51 4.48
CA HIS A 17 -1.52 -20.44 5.65
C HIS A 17 -1.82 -21.51 6.71
N TYR A 18 -3.01 -22.12 6.71
CA TYR A 18 -3.40 -23.13 7.71
C TYR A 18 -2.39 -24.27 7.82
N LYS A 19 -1.69 -24.59 6.72
CA LYS A 19 -0.62 -25.60 6.70
C LYS A 19 0.51 -25.33 7.71
N PHE A 20 0.73 -24.07 8.09
CA PHE A 20 1.78 -23.65 9.03
C PHE A 20 1.29 -23.58 10.48
N LEU A 21 0.02 -23.87 10.75
CA LEU A 21 -0.58 -23.78 12.08
C LEU A 21 0.20 -24.59 13.11
N LYS A 22 0.52 -25.86 12.79
CA LYS A 22 1.24 -26.74 13.71
C LYS A 22 2.62 -26.19 14.12
N SER A 23 3.40 -25.68 13.15
CA SER A 23 4.71 -25.08 13.44
C SER A 23 4.59 -23.81 14.28
N ILE A 24 3.60 -22.97 14.00
CA ILE A 24 3.38 -21.72 14.73
C ILE A 24 2.92 -21.99 16.17
N THR A 25 2.01 -22.96 16.38
CA THR A 25 1.57 -23.37 17.72
C THR A 25 2.71 -23.99 18.54
N ASN A 26 3.59 -24.76 17.91
CA ASN A 26 4.77 -25.29 18.61
C ASN A 26 5.68 -24.16 19.11
N ILE A 27 5.85 -23.12 18.30
CA ILE A 27 6.63 -21.96 18.69
C ILE A 27 5.92 -21.22 19.83
N SER A 28 4.61 -20.92 19.71
CA SER A 28 3.84 -20.19 20.74
C SER A 28 3.90 -20.82 22.13
N ASN A 29 4.10 -22.14 22.22
CA ASN A 29 4.17 -22.89 23.47
C ASN A 29 5.57 -22.91 24.10
N LYS A 30 6.61 -22.39 23.44
CA LYS A 30 7.96 -22.34 24.02
C LYS A 30 8.02 -21.31 25.16
N PRO A 31 8.53 -21.68 26.34
CA PRO A 31 8.80 -20.71 27.40
C PRO A 31 9.91 -19.74 26.95
N ASN A 32 9.77 -18.45 27.27
CA ASN A 32 10.72 -17.38 26.93
C ASN A 32 10.88 -17.01 25.45
N ILE A 33 9.86 -17.19 24.62
CA ILE A 33 9.80 -16.42 23.37
C ILE A 33 9.91 -14.94 23.77
N GLY A 34 10.93 -14.23 23.29
CA GLY A 34 11.01 -12.79 23.45
C GLY A 34 9.72 -12.19 22.91
N ARG A 35 8.79 -11.82 23.81
CA ARG A 35 7.39 -11.49 23.43
C ARG A 35 7.34 -10.40 22.36
N ASN A 36 8.35 -9.53 22.37
CA ASN A 36 8.53 -8.43 21.45
C ASN A 36 9.01 -8.84 20.04
N TYR A 37 9.58 -10.04 19.85
CA TYR A 37 10.08 -10.49 18.55
C TYR A 37 8.96 -10.65 17.51
N TYR A 38 7.75 -10.97 17.97
CA TYR A 38 6.56 -11.09 17.12
C TYR A 38 5.64 -9.87 17.21
N ASP A 39 6.03 -8.83 17.94
CA ASP A 39 5.25 -7.62 18.05
C ASP A 39 5.52 -6.69 16.87
N VAL A 40 4.45 -6.07 16.37
CA VAL A 40 4.49 -4.95 15.42
C VAL A 40 3.63 -3.80 15.94
N TYR A 41 4.08 -2.56 15.75
CA TYR A 41 3.34 -1.36 16.13
C TYR A 41 2.20 -1.07 15.14
N ASP A 42 2.52 -1.07 13.85
CA ASP A 42 1.60 -0.81 12.75
C ASP A 42 1.97 -1.63 11.49
N LEU A 43 1.35 -1.30 10.35
CA LEU A 43 1.59 -1.98 9.08
C LEU A 43 2.96 -1.64 8.47
N ASP A 44 3.47 -0.43 8.69
CA ASP A 44 4.77 -0.01 8.16
C ASP A 44 5.89 -0.74 8.91
N ASP A 45 5.74 -0.93 10.23
CA ASP A 45 6.61 -1.78 11.05
C ASP A 45 6.57 -3.25 10.60
N ALA A 46 5.39 -3.79 10.29
CA ALA A 46 5.27 -5.14 9.74
C ALA A 46 5.97 -5.29 8.36
N ILE A 47 5.88 -4.29 7.49
CA ILE A 47 6.59 -4.26 6.20
C ILE A 47 8.10 -4.19 6.42
N ALA A 48 8.56 -3.31 7.31
CA ALA A 48 9.98 -3.18 7.64
C ALA A 48 10.54 -4.50 8.20
N LYS A 49 9.80 -5.15 9.11
CA LYS A 49 10.16 -6.45 9.69
C LYS A 49 10.17 -7.57 8.65
N PHE A 50 9.22 -7.57 7.71
CA PHE A 50 9.24 -8.52 6.60
C PHE A 50 10.47 -8.33 5.71
N LYS A 51 10.84 -7.08 5.39
CA LYS A 51 12.07 -6.79 4.64
C LYS A 51 13.31 -7.26 5.39
N ASP A 52 13.40 -7.06 6.71
CA ASP A 52 14.52 -7.55 7.52
C ASP A 52 14.61 -9.09 7.53
N VAL A 53 13.47 -9.78 7.60
CA VAL A 53 13.41 -11.24 7.45
C VAL A 53 13.91 -11.68 6.07
N CYS A 54 13.69 -10.89 5.02
CA CYS A 54 14.16 -11.23 3.68
C CYS A 54 15.62 -10.84 3.39
N MET A 55 16.30 -10.17 4.33
CA MET A 55 17.69 -9.76 4.13
C MET A 55 18.63 -10.97 4.09
N PRO A 56 19.58 -11.03 3.15
CA PRO A 56 20.57 -12.09 3.11
C PRO A 56 21.52 -11.99 4.33
N GLU A 57 21.44 -12.98 5.23
CA GLU A 57 22.32 -13.19 6.38
C GLU A 57 22.53 -14.70 6.63
N ASN A 58 23.78 -15.13 6.85
CA ASN A 58 24.17 -16.55 6.89
C ASN A 58 23.49 -17.39 7.99
N GLU A 59 22.95 -16.76 9.04
CA GLU A 59 22.49 -17.45 10.25
C GLU A 59 20.95 -17.38 10.46
N LYS A 60 20.24 -16.51 9.72
CA LYS A 60 18.81 -16.27 9.95
C LYS A 60 17.93 -17.43 9.45
N ASP A 61 18.29 -18.06 8.33
CA ASP A 61 17.39 -18.93 7.55
C ASP A 61 17.05 -20.31 8.17
N THR A 62 17.72 -20.73 9.26
CA THR A 62 17.55 -22.09 9.80
C THR A 62 16.73 -22.17 11.09
N SER A 63 16.57 -21.08 11.84
CA SER A 63 15.85 -21.12 13.12
C SER A 63 14.34 -21.28 12.94
N GLU A 64 13.69 -22.01 13.85
CA GLU A 64 12.23 -22.18 13.82
C GLU A 64 11.50 -20.87 14.15
N GLU A 65 12.12 -20.01 14.95
CA GLU A 65 11.64 -18.67 15.29
C GLU A 65 11.60 -17.76 14.04
N TYR A 66 12.65 -17.79 13.22
CA TYR A 66 12.69 -17.05 11.97
C TYR A 66 11.64 -17.56 10.97
N LYS A 67 11.51 -18.89 10.82
CA LYS A 67 10.48 -19.49 9.97
C LYS A 67 9.08 -19.09 10.43
N CYS A 68 8.83 -19.14 11.74
CA CYS A 68 7.58 -18.68 12.33
C CYS A 68 7.31 -17.21 12.01
N LEU A 69 8.31 -16.33 12.21
CA LEU A 69 8.18 -14.90 11.95
C LEU A 69 7.80 -14.62 10.49
N PHE A 70 8.46 -15.29 9.55
CA PHE A 70 8.12 -15.20 8.12
C PHE A 70 6.65 -15.56 7.85
N TYR A 71 6.16 -16.66 8.41
CA TYR A 71 4.79 -17.11 8.17
C TYR A 71 3.73 -16.21 8.82
N VAL A 72 3.96 -15.72 10.04
CA VAL A 72 3.00 -14.81 10.67
C VAL A 72 3.00 -13.43 10.00
N LEU A 73 4.14 -12.95 9.48
CA LEU A 73 4.21 -11.71 8.70
C LEU A 73 3.49 -11.84 7.35
N THR A 74 3.76 -12.91 6.59
CA THR A 74 3.07 -13.16 5.31
C THR A 74 1.56 -13.24 5.51
N TYR A 75 1.11 -13.96 6.53
CA TYR A 75 -0.31 -14.03 6.90
C TYR A 75 -0.90 -12.67 7.26
N TYR A 76 -0.24 -11.93 8.14
CA TYR A 76 -0.72 -10.63 8.61
C TYR A 76 -0.82 -9.61 7.46
N LEU A 77 0.21 -9.51 6.63
CA LEU A 77 0.22 -8.61 5.49
C LEU A 77 -0.83 -9.02 4.44
N ASN A 78 -1.00 -10.32 4.17
CA ASN A 78 -2.05 -10.84 3.29
C ASN A 78 -3.47 -10.54 3.81
N LYS A 79 -3.73 -10.71 5.11
CA LYS A 79 -5.00 -10.33 5.74
C LYS A 79 -5.28 -8.83 5.68
N ASN A 80 -4.24 -8.03 5.58
CA ASN A 80 -4.33 -6.59 5.33
C ASN A 80 -4.33 -6.24 3.84
N TYR A 81 -4.54 -7.22 2.97
CA TYR A 81 -4.64 -7.11 1.52
C TYR A 81 -3.33 -6.69 0.85
N TYR A 82 -2.17 -6.77 1.49
CA TYR A 82 -0.92 -6.46 0.80
C TYR A 82 -0.52 -7.55 -0.20
N LYS A 83 0.15 -7.10 -1.26
CA LYS A 83 0.90 -7.87 -2.25
C LYS A 83 2.25 -7.20 -2.44
N ILE A 84 3.23 -7.97 -2.88
CA ILE A 84 4.53 -7.44 -3.30
C ILE A 84 4.50 -7.40 -4.83
N LYS A 85 4.73 -6.24 -5.45
CA LYS A 85 4.62 -6.06 -6.90
C LYS A 85 5.49 -7.07 -7.67
N GLU A 86 6.71 -7.27 -7.19
CA GLU A 86 7.69 -8.22 -7.75
C GLU A 86 7.30 -9.68 -7.50
N PHE A 87 6.58 -9.96 -6.40
CA PHE A 87 6.17 -11.31 -6.02
C PHE A 87 4.69 -11.36 -5.61
N PRO A 88 3.76 -11.25 -6.57
CA PRO A 88 2.34 -11.00 -6.27
C PRO A 88 1.65 -12.05 -5.39
N LEU A 89 2.20 -13.27 -5.36
CA LEU A 89 1.63 -14.41 -4.65
C LEU A 89 2.33 -14.75 -3.33
N VAL A 90 3.48 -14.16 -2.99
CA VAL A 90 4.27 -14.65 -1.85
C VAL A 90 3.58 -14.44 -0.50
N LEU A 91 2.80 -13.36 -0.34
CA LEU A 91 2.07 -13.11 0.90
C LEU A 91 0.85 -14.03 1.03
N GLU A 92 0.14 -14.32 -0.07
CA GLU A 92 -1.02 -15.22 -0.12
C GLU A 92 -0.61 -16.70 -0.03
N ARG A 93 0.47 -17.06 -0.73
CA ARG A 93 0.97 -18.42 -0.92
C ARG A 93 2.48 -18.47 -0.67
N PRO A 94 2.94 -18.20 0.57
CA PRO A 94 4.36 -18.28 0.88
C PRO A 94 4.89 -19.71 0.64
N PRO A 95 6.16 -19.86 0.22
CA PRO A 95 6.72 -21.19 -0.01
C PRO A 95 6.78 -22.01 1.27
N GLU A 96 6.91 -23.33 1.15
CA GLU A 96 7.02 -24.26 2.28
C GLU A 96 8.25 -24.03 3.17
N THR A 97 9.25 -23.33 2.66
CA THR A 97 10.46 -22.94 3.38
C THR A 97 10.78 -21.50 3.03
N PRO A 98 11.03 -20.61 4.01
CA PRO A 98 11.35 -19.20 3.73
C PRO A 98 12.54 -19.04 2.77
N PHE A 99 13.55 -19.90 2.86
CA PHE A 99 14.73 -19.93 1.99
C PHE A 99 14.40 -19.92 0.48
N LYS A 100 13.34 -20.65 0.05
CA LYS A 100 12.89 -20.65 -1.34
C LYS A 100 12.50 -19.23 -1.82
N PHE A 101 12.00 -18.40 -0.92
CA PHE A 101 11.72 -17.00 -1.23
C PHE A 101 12.92 -16.09 -0.97
N THR A 102 13.39 -16.04 0.29
CA THR A 102 14.42 -15.09 0.77
C THR A 102 15.76 -15.24 0.04
N TYR A 103 16.02 -16.44 -0.51
CA TYR A 103 17.19 -16.73 -1.31
C TYR A 103 16.85 -16.97 -2.78
N GLU A 104 16.16 -18.06 -3.12
CA GLU A 104 16.08 -18.55 -4.50
C GLU A 104 15.28 -17.60 -5.40
N GLN A 105 14.03 -17.26 -5.04
CA GLN A 105 13.19 -16.39 -5.85
C GLN A 105 13.76 -14.97 -5.98
N ILE A 106 14.27 -14.39 -4.89
CA ILE A 106 14.88 -13.05 -4.92
C ILE A 106 16.14 -13.03 -5.81
N ARG A 107 17.00 -14.05 -5.72
CA ARG A 107 18.18 -14.17 -6.57
C ARG A 107 17.80 -14.33 -8.04
N ASN A 108 16.83 -15.20 -8.34
CA ASN A 108 16.39 -15.46 -9.70
C ASN A 108 15.77 -14.22 -10.34
N GLU A 109 15.00 -13.44 -9.58
CA GLU A 109 14.42 -12.19 -10.07
C GLU A 109 15.51 -11.18 -10.45
N LEU A 110 16.57 -11.05 -9.65
CA LEU A 110 17.72 -10.20 -9.97
C LEU A 110 18.49 -10.64 -11.23
N ILE A 111 18.60 -11.95 -11.46
CA ILE A 111 19.19 -12.51 -12.69
C ILE A 111 18.30 -12.20 -13.90
N ASN A 112 16.98 -12.38 -13.77
CA ASN A 112 16.01 -12.12 -14.85
C ASN A 112 15.97 -10.66 -15.27
N LEU A 113 16.24 -9.73 -14.35
CA LEU A 113 16.36 -8.30 -14.66
C LEU A 113 17.60 -7.94 -15.50
N GLY A 114 18.40 -8.93 -15.94
CA GLY A 114 19.54 -8.75 -16.83
C GLY A 114 20.72 -8.05 -16.18
N LYS A 115 20.79 -8.04 -14.84
CA LYS A 115 21.84 -7.33 -14.09
C LYS A 115 23.12 -8.15 -13.88
N TYR A 116 23.11 -9.44 -14.23
CA TYR A 116 24.23 -10.35 -13.99
C TYR A 116 24.40 -11.34 -15.13
N ASP A 117 25.62 -11.42 -15.66
CA ASP A 117 26.00 -12.31 -16.78
C ASP A 117 26.34 -13.75 -16.31
N GLY A 118 25.86 -14.15 -15.12
CA GLY A 118 26.16 -15.47 -14.55
C GLY A 118 25.32 -15.80 -13.33
N ASN A 119 25.56 -16.98 -12.75
CA ASN A 119 24.74 -17.49 -11.65
C ASN A 119 24.92 -16.74 -10.33
N SER A 120 25.92 -15.86 -10.16
CA SER A 120 26.23 -15.24 -8.86
C SER A 120 25.71 -13.81 -8.76
N VAL A 121 24.95 -13.50 -7.70
CA VAL A 121 24.43 -12.17 -7.39
C VAL A 121 25.11 -11.67 -6.11
N LYS A 122 25.63 -10.44 -6.12
CA LYS A 122 26.28 -9.87 -4.92
C LYS A 122 25.27 -9.69 -3.79
N TRP A 123 25.74 -9.84 -2.57
CA TRP A 123 24.92 -9.70 -1.38
C TRP A 123 24.34 -8.30 -1.22
N ASP A 124 25.12 -7.26 -1.52
CA ASP A 124 24.66 -5.87 -1.43
C ASP A 124 23.53 -5.58 -2.41
N ASP A 125 23.59 -6.15 -3.62
CA ASP A 125 22.55 -5.97 -4.62
C ASP A 125 21.25 -6.68 -4.21
N ARG A 126 21.35 -7.85 -3.55
CA ARG A 126 20.19 -8.52 -2.94
C ARG A 126 19.57 -7.69 -1.82
N ARG A 127 20.39 -7.09 -0.95
CA ARG A 127 19.91 -6.20 0.12
C ARG A 127 19.20 -4.98 -0.43
N GLN A 128 19.78 -4.35 -1.46
CA GLN A 128 19.16 -3.22 -2.14
C GLN A 128 17.83 -3.61 -2.78
N PHE A 129 17.75 -4.78 -3.40
CA PHE A 129 16.50 -5.26 -3.98
C PHE A 129 15.42 -5.51 -2.91
N VAL A 130 15.76 -6.18 -1.81
CA VAL A 130 14.85 -6.42 -0.67
C VAL A 130 14.37 -5.10 -0.07
N TYR A 131 15.28 -4.15 0.14
CA TYR A 131 14.96 -2.82 0.65
C TYR A 131 13.95 -2.10 -0.24
N ASN A 132 14.05 -2.28 -1.56
CA ASN A 132 13.22 -1.65 -2.57
C ASN A 132 11.97 -2.46 -2.98
N LEU A 133 11.62 -3.55 -2.28
CA LEU A 133 10.37 -4.27 -2.56
C LEU A 133 9.16 -3.34 -2.43
N HIS A 134 8.27 -3.40 -3.42
CA HIS A 134 7.09 -2.54 -3.50
C HIS A 134 5.86 -3.25 -2.96
N PHE A 135 5.46 -2.87 -1.76
CA PHE A 135 4.21 -3.32 -1.16
C PHE A 135 3.05 -2.50 -1.70
N ILE A 136 2.09 -3.18 -2.30
CA ILE A 136 0.83 -2.61 -2.79
C ILE A 136 -0.31 -3.29 -2.05
N ARG A 137 -1.29 -2.54 -1.57
CA ARG A 137 -2.51 -3.13 -1.03
C ARG A 137 -3.47 -3.41 -2.19
N GLY A 138 -4.15 -4.55 -2.20
CA GLY A 138 -5.12 -4.94 -3.23
C GLY A 138 -6.35 -4.03 -3.31
N ASN A 139 -6.58 -3.21 -2.28
CA ASN A 139 -7.55 -2.12 -2.27
C ASN A 139 -6.89 -0.73 -2.32
N ASP A 140 -5.58 -0.67 -2.57
CA ASP A 140 -4.93 0.60 -2.84
C ASP A 140 -5.48 1.15 -4.14
N TYR A 141 -5.66 2.45 -4.12
CA TYR A 141 -5.93 3.14 -5.34
C TYR A 141 -4.64 3.16 -6.18
N TYR A 142 -4.79 3.00 -7.49
CA TYR A 142 -3.69 3.28 -8.40
C TYR A 142 -3.48 4.79 -8.45
N LEU A 143 -2.28 5.24 -8.12
CA LEU A 143 -1.83 6.62 -8.30
C LEU A 143 -0.66 6.61 -9.27
N THR A 144 -0.63 7.58 -10.17
CA THR A 144 0.61 7.92 -10.89
C THR A 144 1.64 8.46 -9.90
N GLU A 145 2.94 8.22 -10.14
CA GLU A 145 4.02 8.66 -9.23
C GLU A 145 3.95 10.17 -8.98
N GLU A 146 3.58 10.94 -10.00
CA GLU A 146 3.46 12.39 -9.95
C GLU A 146 2.32 12.86 -9.04
N ILE A 147 1.16 12.18 -9.08
CA ILE A 147 0.03 12.49 -8.20
C ILE A 147 0.33 12.09 -6.76
N ASP A 148 0.99 10.95 -6.53
CA ASP A 148 1.39 10.54 -5.17
C ASP A 148 2.38 11.55 -4.55
N VAL A 149 3.36 12.02 -5.32
CA VAL A 149 4.27 13.10 -4.89
C VAL A 149 3.50 14.38 -4.57
N LYS A 150 2.48 14.73 -5.35
CA LYS A 150 1.65 15.92 -5.08
C LYS A 150 0.84 15.78 -3.79
N PHE A 151 0.21 14.62 -3.55
CA PHE A 151 -0.48 14.35 -2.28
C PHE A 151 0.46 14.47 -1.08
N LYS A 152 1.66 13.88 -1.18
CA LYS A 152 2.69 13.98 -0.13
C LYS A 152 3.11 15.43 0.14
N LYS A 153 3.18 16.28 -0.90
CA LYS A 153 3.55 17.70 -0.75
C LYS A 153 2.49 18.55 -0.06
N ILE A 154 1.20 18.26 -0.28
CA ILE A 154 0.09 19.06 0.28
C ILE A 154 -0.44 18.51 1.61
N SER A 155 -0.17 17.24 1.92
CA SER A 155 -0.66 16.63 3.14
C SER A 155 0.25 16.96 4.32
N ASN A 156 -0.33 17.57 5.36
CA ASN A 156 0.40 17.97 6.57
C ASN A 156 0.94 16.80 7.40
N ARG A 157 0.52 15.55 7.13
CA ARG A 157 0.84 14.37 7.95
C ARG A 157 1.91 13.44 7.35
N SER A 158 2.44 13.74 6.16
CA SER A 158 3.38 12.87 5.42
C SER A 158 2.91 11.41 5.22
N ALA A 159 1.65 11.09 5.52
CA ALA A 159 1.07 9.76 5.30
C ALA A 159 0.87 9.54 3.80
N SER A 160 1.13 8.32 3.31
CA SER A 160 0.82 7.96 1.92
C SER A 160 -0.70 8.06 1.70
N PHE A 161 -1.12 8.45 0.48
CA PHE A 161 -2.53 8.58 0.15
C PHE A 161 -3.30 7.29 0.48
N ASN A 162 -2.71 6.14 0.21
CA ASN A 162 -3.31 4.83 0.44
C ASN A 162 -3.50 4.48 1.93
N ASN A 163 -2.64 5.00 2.81
CA ASN A 163 -2.73 4.78 4.26
C ASN A 163 -3.74 5.69 4.97
N MET A 164 -4.27 6.72 4.28
CA MET A 164 -5.29 7.62 4.82
C MET A 164 -6.67 6.92 4.97
N THR A 165 -7.47 7.38 5.94
CA THR A 165 -8.89 7.02 6.04
C THR A 165 -9.67 7.51 4.82
N GLN A 166 -10.87 6.97 4.55
CA GLN A 166 -11.67 7.41 3.40
C GLN A 166 -12.00 8.92 3.46
N ASP A 167 -12.28 9.45 4.65
CA ASP A 167 -12.59 10.87 4.82
C ASP A 167 -11.37 11.76 4.60
N GLU A 168 -10.20 11.34 5.08
CA GLU A 168 -8.93 12.01 4.81
C GLU A 168 -8.58 11.99 3.32
N LYS A 169 -8.77 10.85 2.63
CA LYS A 169 -8.58 10.75 1.17
C LYS A 169 -9.43 11.76 0.42
N LEU A 170 -10.73 11.84 0.75
CA LEU A 170 -11.67 12.77 0.13
C LEU A 170 -11.32 14.24 0.43
N MET A 171 -10.88 14.52 1.65
CA MET A 171 -10.40 15.85 2.04
C MET A 171 -9.16 16.27 1.24
N GLU A 172 -8.14 15.41 1.18
CA GLU A 172 -6.89 15.70 0.46
C GLU A 172 -7.11 15.79 -1.05
N MET A 173 -8.03 15.01 -1.61
CA MET A 173 -8.45 15.15 -3.02
C MET A 173 -9.02 16.53 -3.32
N ALA A 174 -9.90 17.04 -2.45
CA ALA A 174 -10.46 18.38 -2.61
C ALA A 174 -9.37 19.45 -2.54
N ASN A 175 -8.41 19.30 -1.63
CA ASN A 175 -7.26 20.19 -1.50
C ASN A 175 -6.37 20.15 -2.76
N LEU A 176 -6.09 18.96 -3.31
CA LEU A 176 -5.23 18.82 -4.48
C LEU A 176 -5.86 19.41 -5.74
N ILE A 177 -7.15 19.13 -5.99
CA ILE A 177 -7.90 19.72 -7.11
C ILE A 177 -7.89 21.26 -7.00
N GLU A 178 -8.05 21.78 -5.78
CA GLU A 178 -7.98 23.22 -5.54
C GLU A 178 -6.58 23.77 -5.81
N ASN A 179 -5.53 23.12 -5.33
CA ASN A 179 -4.14 23.52 -5.57
C ASN A 179 -3.76 23.49 -7.07
N LEU A 180 -4.23 22.49 -7.82
CA LEU A 180 -3.90 22.35 -9.25
C LEU A 180 -4.63 23.35 -10.14
N LEU A 181 -5.88 23.72 -9.80
CA LEU A 181 -6.71 24.56 -10.65
C LEU A 181 -6.76 26.03 -10.21
N ASN A 182 -6.43 26.35 -8.96
CA ASN A 182 -6.48 27.72 -8.45
C ASN A 182 -5.08 28.37 -8.50
N VAL A 183 -4.85 29.19 -9.53
CA VAL A 183 -3.60 29.94 -9.70
C VAL A 183 -3.88 31.41 -9.35
N TYR A 184 -3.27 31.90 -8.26
CA TYR A 184 -3.45 33.26 -7.73
C TYR A 184 -4.92 33.70 -7.52
N GLY A 185 -5.77 32.78 -7.04
CA GLY A 185 -7.19 33.07 -6.79
C GLY A 185 -8.10 32.97 -8.01
N LYS A 186 -7.57 32.65 -9.20
CA LYS A 186 -8.34 32.42 -10.43
C LYS A 186 -8.33 30.93 -10.79
N TYR A 187 -9.53 30.41 -11.05
CA TYR A 187 -9.71 29.04 -11.52
C TYR A 187 -9.34 28.92 -12.99
N LEU A 188 -8.38 28.06 -13.30
CA LEU A 188 -8.03 27.70 -14.67
C LEU A 188 -9.20 26.99 -15.35
N LYS A 189 -9.52 27.42 -16.58
CA LYS A 189 -10.45 26.72 -17.47
C LYS A 189 -9.62 25.84 -18.39
N LEU A 190 -9.69 24.52 -18.18
CA LEU A 190 -8.99 23.53 -18.99
C LEU A 190 -9.96 22.88 -19.99
N ASP A 191 -9.42 22.44 -21.12
CA ASP A 191 -10.13 21.62 -22.11
C ASP A 191 -9.79 20.14 -21.90
N TYR A 192 -10.79 19.37 -21.47
CA TYR A 192 -10.64 17.96 -21.14
C TYR A 192 -11.07 17.04 -22.29
N SER A 193 -11.60 17.55 -23.40
CA SER A 193 -12.20 16.74 -24.47
C SER A 193 -11.21 15.70 -25.04
N ASN A 194 -9.92 16.04 -25.06
CA ASN A 194 -8.84 15.16 -25.52
C ASN A 194 -8.55 13.94 -24.64
N ILE A 195 -9.03 13.90 -23.38
CA ILE A 195 -8.79 12.79 -22.45
C ILE A 195 -10.07 12.17 -21.92
N SER A 196 -11.11 12.99 -21.73
CA SER A 196 -12.35 12.54 -21.09
C SER A 196 -13.48 12.29 -22.07
N ASN A 197 -13.34 12.61 -23.37
CA ASN A 197 -14.41 12.44 -24.38
C ASN A 197 -15.78 12.92 -23.83
N ASP A 198 -15.80 14.15 -23.31
CA ASP A 198 -16.92 14.87 -22.69
C ASP A 198 -17.47 14.30 -21.35
N PHE A 199 -16.92 13.20 -20.83
CA PHE A 199 -17.25 12.70 -19.49
C PHE A 199 -16.79 13.62 -18.36
N LEU A 200 -15.82 14.50 -18.62
CA LEU A 200 -15.38 15.54 -17.69
C LEU A 200 -15.40 16.89 -18.37
N ASN A 201 -15.93 17.88 -17.66
CA ASN A 201 -15.84 19.28 -18.00
C ASN A 201 -15.68 20.13 -16.73
N THR A 202 -15.51 21.44 -16.91
CA THR A 202 -15.31 22.37 -15.78
C THR A 202 -16.45 22.31 -14.75
N ASP A 203 -17.71 22.15 -15.19
CA ASP A 203 -18.86 22.17 -14.29
C ASP A 203 -18.98 20.88 -13.49
N ILE A 204 -18.68 19.74 -14.10
CA ILE A 204 -18.60 18.43 -13.43
C ILE A 204 -17.55 18.47 -12.32
N ILE A 205 -16.35 18.98 -12.61
CA ILE A 205 -15.27 19.07 -11.62
C ILE A 205 -15.63 20.04 -10.48
N LYS A 206 -16.25 21.18 -10.79
CA LYS A 206 -16.76 22.10 -9.76
C LYS A 206 -17.82 21.45 -8.88
N ALA A 207 -18.77 20.73 -9.47
CA ALA A 207 -19.81 20.01 -8.73
C ALA A 207 -19.22 18.92 -7.83
N TYR A 208 -18.27 18.14 -8.35
CA TYR A 208 -17.53 17.14 -7.57
C TYR A 208 -16.80 17.77 -6.38
N ARG A 209 -16.00 18.82 -6.60
CA ARG A 209 -15.29 19.52 -5.51
C ARG A 209 -16.26 20.11 -4.48
N LYS A 210 -17.41 20.63 -4.91
CA LYS A 210 -18.46 21.13 -3.99
C LYS A 210 -18.99 20.02 -3.09
N LYS A 211 -19.22 18.81 -3.62
CA LYS A 211 -19.64 17.65 -2.82
C LYS A 211 -18.59 17.24 -1.78
N LEU A 212 -17.30 17.45 -2.06
CA LEU A 212 -16.23 17.10 -1.12
C LEU A 212 -16.05 18.11 0.03
N GLN A 213 -16.70 19.27 0.00
CA GLN A 213 -16.52 20.31 1.03
C GLN A 213 -16.93 19.85 2.43
N CYS A 214 -17.89 18.93 2.54
CA CYS A 214 -18.29 18.37 3.84
C CYS A 214 -17.18 17.56 4.53
N PHE A 215 -16.17 17.08 3.80
CA PHE A 215 -15.00 16.39 4.34
C PHE A 215 -13.91 17.34 4.85
N ARG A 216 -13.92 18.62 4.42
CA ARG A 216 -12.96 19.66 4.86
C ARG A 216 -13.42 20.43 6.11
N HIS A 217 -14.72 20.60 6.27
CA HIS A 217 -15.29 21.46 7.31
C HIS A 217 -15.92 20.66 8.45
N SER A 218 -15.83 21.20 9.67
CA SER A 218 -16.29 20.54 10.90
C SER A 218 -17.52 21.22 11.51
N ASN A 219 -18.29 22.00 10.75
CA ASN A 219 -19.54 22.55 11.25
C ASN A 219 -20.65 21.47 11.27
N GLU A 220 -21.67 21.68 12.09
CA GLU A 220 -22.72 20.68 12.34
C GLU A 220 -23.42 20.22 11.06
N LYS A 221 -23.74 21.14 10.15
CA LYS A 221 -24.32 20.82 8.84
C LYS A 221 -23.40 19.95 7.98
N THR A 222 -22.10 20.24 7.97
CA THR A 222 -21.11 19.46 7.21
C THR A 222 -20.83 18.10 7.83
N LEU A 223 -20.96 17.95 9.15
CA LEU A 223 -20.86 16.65 9.83
C LEU A 223 -22.06 15.77 9.50
N ILE A 224 -23.28 16.32 9.50
CA ILE A 224 -24.49 15.60 9.07
C ILE A 224 -24.34 15.13 7.62
N GLU A 225 -23.92 16.02 6.72
CA GLU A 225 -23.69 15.66 5.32
C GLU A 225 -22.61 14.59 5.17
N ARG A 226 -21.47 14.70 5.85
CA ARG A 226 -20.38 13.70 5.82
C ARG A 226 -20.85 12.33 6.30
N ASN A 227 -21.64 12.29 7.38
CA ASN A 227 -22.16 11.06 7.96
C ASN A 227 -23.27 10.42 7.11
N SER A 228 -23.86 11.16 6.16
CA SER A 228 -24.84 10.60 5.22
C SER A 228 -24.23 9.69 4.15
N TYR A 229 -22.91 9.76 3.93
CA TYR A 229 -22.20 8.91 2.97
C TYR A 229 -21.81 7.56 3.58
N ASN A 230 -22.20 6.47 2.92
CA ASN A 230 -21.74 5.14 3.28
C ASN A 230 -20.35 4.82 2.67
N ASN A 231 -19.70 3.77 3.16
CA ASN A 231 -18.34 3.40 2.73
C ASN A 231 -18.23 3.11 1.23
N LYS A 232 -19.27 2.56 0.58
CA LYS A 232 -19.26 2.30 -0.87
C LYS A 232 -19.35 3.59 -1.68
N GLN A 233 -20.16 4.55 -1.23
CA GLN A 233 -20.24 5.88 -1.84
C GLN A 233 -18.91 6.62 -1.70
N LYS A 234 -18.29 6.56 -0.53
CA LYS A 234 -16.95 7.14 -0.31
C LYS A 234 -15.91 6.49 -1.22
N GLU A 235 -15.91 5.17 -1.32
CA GLU A 235 -15.01 4.44 -2.23
C GLU A 235 -15.20 4.86 -3.69
N PHE A 236 -16.45 4.95 -4.16
CA PHE A 236 -16.75 5.45 -5.51
C PHE A 236 -16.24 6.88 -5.72
N LEU A 237 -16.48 7.78 -4.76
CA LEU A 237 -16.02 9.17 -4.84
C LEU A 237 -14.50 9.25 -4.92
N ILE A 238 -13.77 8.38 -4.21
CA ILE A 238 -12.31 8.34 -4.28
C ILE A 238 -11.86 7.87 -5.68
N LYS A 239 -12.40 6.76 -6.21
CA LYS A 239 -12.06 6.27 -7.57
C LYS A 239 -12.32 7.33 -8.64
N TYR A 240 -13.49 7.97 -8.58
CA TYR A 240 -13.87 9.02 -9.51
C TYR A 240 -12.98 10.27 -9.38
N GLY A 241 -12.59 10.62 -8.15
CA GLY A 241 -11.67 11.71 -7.86
C GLY A 241 -10.29 11.52 -8.47
N LEU A 242 -9.78 10.28 -8.48
CA LEU A 242 -8.50 9.98 -9.12
C LEU A 242 -8.57 10.14 -10.63
N SER A 243 -9.65 9.68 -11.26
CA SER A 243 -9.86 9.90 -12.70
C SER A 243 -9.93 11.40 -13.05
N ILE A 244 -10.53 12.22 -12.18
CA ILE A 244 -10.52 13.68 -12.33
C ILE A 244 -9.10 14.24 -12.21
N LEU A 245 -8.33 13.80 -11.21
CA LEU A 245 -6.95 14.26 -10.99
C LEU A 245 -6.02 13.88 -12.14
N ASP A 246 -6.12 12.65 -12.65
CA ASP A 246 -5.38 12.20 -13.84
C ASP A 246 -5.70 13.10 -15.05
N ALA A 247 -6.98 13.40 -15.28
CA ALA A 247 -7.40 14.27 -16.39
C ALA A 247 -6.88 15.71 -16.23
N ILE A 248 -6.96 16.29 -15.04
CA ILE A 248 -6.42 17.63 -14.74
C ILE A 248 -4.91 17.65 -14.97
N TYR A 249 -4.19 16.69 -14.39
CA TYR A 249 -2.74 16.62 -14.46
C TYR A 249 -2.26 16.44 -15.90
N TYR A 250 -2.85 15.51 -16.65
CA TYR A 250 -2.52 15.31 -18.05
C TYR A 250 -2.75 16.58 -18.87
N THR A 251 -3.87 17.28 -18.65
CA THR A 251 -4.22 18.50 -19.39
C THR A 251 -3.28 19.66 -19.07
N LEU A 252 -2.87 19.81 -17.80
CA LEU A 252 -1.90 20.84 -17.39
C LEU A 252 -0.51 20.64 -18.02
N ASN A 253 -0.04 19.39 -18.11
CA ASN A 253 1.29 19.09 -18.62
C ASN A 253 1.34 18.81 -20.13
N LYS A 254 0.19 18.78 -20.82
CA LYS A 254 0.13 18.69 -22.28
C LYS A 254 0.62 19.96 -22.98
N GLY A 255 0.76 21.07 -22.25
CA GLY A 255 1.35 22.32 -22.74
C GLY A 255 2.88 22.29 -22.89
N ASP A 256 3.55 21.23 -22.43
CA ASP A 256 5.03 21.10 -22.45
C ASP A 256 5.55 20.13 -23.54
N LYS A 257 4.77 19.92 -24.63
CA LYS A 257 5.25 19.21 -25.82
C LYS A 257 4.98 20.00 -27.10
#